data_AF-G5JJV7-F1
#
_entry.id   AF-G5JJV7-F1
#
_cell.length_a   1.000
_cell.length_b   1.000
_cell.length_c   1.000
_cell.angle_alpha   90.00
_cell.angle_beta   90.00
_cell.angle_gamma   90.00
#
_symmetry.space_group_name_H-M   'P 1'
#
loop_
_entity.id
_entity.type
_entity.pdbx_description
1 polymer ?
#
loop_
_entity_poly.entity_id
_entity_poly.type
_entity_poly.pdbx_seq_one_letter_code
_entity_poly.pdbx_strand_id
1 'polypeptide(L)' 'MAVKKQDYGVLISVLDLEGRYIAGMNIEEESDIYIATDNLQQAMREWIEENTDERDRLMNLVMKW' A
#
# COMPACT_ATOMS: atom_id res chain seq x y z
N MET A 1 16.34 36.94 -4.29
CA MET A 1 15.95 35.71 -5.03
C MET A 1 14.79 35.09 -4.29
N ALA A 2 13.61 35.02 -4.90
CA ALA A 2 12.49 34.27 -4.35
C ALA A 2 12.45 32.91 -5.05
N VAL A 3 12.93 31.86 -4.37
CA VAL A 3 12.76 30.48 -4.82
C VAL A 3 11.35 30.08 -4.40
N LYS A 4 10.43 30.02 -5.36
CA LYS A 4 9.10 29.44 -5.12
C LYS A 4 9.26 27.93 -5.33
N LYS A 5 9.32 27.16 -4.24
CA LYS A 5 9.31 25.69 -4.31
C LYS A 5 8.03 25.30 -5.05
N GLN A 6 8.18 24.64 -6.19
CA GLN A 6 7.06 24.13 -6.97
C GLN A 6 6.71 22.77 -6.36
N ASP A 7 5.66 22.74 -5.53
CA ASP A 7 5.14 21.54 -4.88
C ASP A 7 4.41 20.66 -5.92
N TYR A 8 5.16 20.04 -6.83
CA TYR A 8 4.61 19.01 -7.72
C TYR A 8 4.86 17.64 -7.13
N GLY A 9 4.13 17.33 -6.07
CA GLY A 9 4.06 15.97 -5.55
C GLY A 9 3.19 15.10 -6.44
N VAL A 10 3.56 13.83 -6.62
CA VAL A 10 2.71 12.82 -7.25
C VAL A 10 2.16 11.92 -6.16
N LEU A 11 0.83 11.89 -6.02
CA LEU A 11 0.15 10.92 -5.18
C LEU A 11 -0.02 9.61 -5.94
N ILE A 12 0.62 8.55 -5.45
CA ILE A 12 0.35 7.19 -5.91
C ILE A 12 -0.58 6.53 -4.90
N SER A 13 -1.62 5.86 -5.38
CA SER A 13 -2.55 5.11 -4.53
C SER A 13 -2.84 3.75 -5.14
N VAL A 14 -2.89 2.74 -4.28
CA VAL A 14 -3.31 1.39 -4.61
C VAL A 14 -4.74 1.23 -4.10
N LEU A 15 -5.62 0.82 -5.00
CA LEU A 15 -7.02 0.53 -4.72
C LEU A 15 -7.28 -0.95 -5.03
N ASP A 16 -8.26 -1.53 -4.35
CA ASP A 16 -8.78 -2.84 -4.74
C ASP A 16 -9.72 -2.75 -5.96
N LEU A 17 -10.27 -3.90 -6.37
CA LEU A 17 -11.17 -3.99 -7.53
C LEU A 17 -12.52 -3.26 -7.34
N GLU A 18 -12.92 -2.99 -6.10
CA GLU A 18 -14.14 -2.23 -5.76
C GLU A 18 -13.85 -0.73 -5.59
N GLY A 19 -12.60 -0.32 -5.80
CA GLY A 19 -12.15 1.06 -5.62
C GLY A 19 -11.91 1.45 -4.16
N ARG A 20 -11.85 0.49 -3.22
CA ARG A 20 -11.50 0.77 -1.83
C ARG A 20 -10.00 1.02 -1.71
N TYR A 21 -9.66 2.01 -0.89
CA TYR A 21 -8.28 2.40 -0.64
C TYR A 21 -7.52 1.33 0.16
N ILE A 22 -6.36 0.91 -0.36
CA ILE A 22 -5.44 -0.01 0.33
C ILE A 22 -4.30 0.79 0.94
N ALA A 23 -3.55 1.54 0.12
CA ALA A 23 -2.39 2.31 0.54
C ALA A 23 -2.06 3.41 -0.47
N GLY A 24 -1.22 4.36 -0.08
CA GLY A 24 -0.86 5.49 -0.92
C GLY A 24 0.26 6.32 -0.32
N MET A 25 1.00 7.01 -1.19
CA MET A 25 2.15 7.84 -0.80
C MET A 25 2.25 9.05 -1.70
N ASN A 26 2.54 10.21 -1.09
CA ASN A 26 2.92 11.41 -1.82
C ASN A 26 4.42 11.37 -2.09
N ILE A 27 4.81 11.51 -3.35
CA ILE A 27 6.19 11.54 -3.79
C ILE A 27 6.52 12.98 -4.15
N GLU A 28 7.38 13.61 -3.36
CA GLU A 28 7.81 14.99 -3.60
C GLU A 28 9.16 15.05 -4.33
N GLU A 29 10.00 14.02 -4.16
CA GLU A 29 11.31 13.90 -4.79
C GLU A 29 11.46 12.56 -5.54
N GLU A 30 12.24 12.55 -6.62
CA GLU A 30 12.48 11.33 -7.42
C GLU A 30 13.12 10.20 -6.59
N SER A 31 13.96 10.56 -5.61
CA SER A 31 14.56 9.61 -4.66
C SER A 31 13.52 8.84 -3.86
N ASP A 32 12.35 9.44 -3.61
CA ASP A 32 11.30 8.85 -2.80
C ASP A 32 10.51 7.79 -3.58
N ILE A 33 10.69 7.69 -4.91
CA ILE A 33 10.01 6.69 -5.75
C ILE A 33 10.38 5.26 -5.32
N TYR A 34 11.65 5.02 -5.02
CA TYR A 34 12.10 3.69 -4.59
C TYR A 34 11.52 3.31 -3.23
N ILE A 35 11.49 4.28 -2.31
CA ILE A 35 10.90 4.12 -0.96
C ILE A 35 9.39 3.91 -1.08
N ALA A 36 8.70 4.69 -1.90
CA ALA A 36 7.28 4.55 -2.15
C ALA A 36 6.95 3.20 -2.78
N THR A 37 7.78 2.72 -3.70
CA THR A 37 7.58 1.42 -4.34
C THR A 37 7.69 0.29 -3.32
N ASP A 38 8.73 0.29 -2.49
CA ASP A 38 8.94 -0.75 -1.48
C ASP A 38 7.80 -0.77 -0.45
N ASN A 39 7.43 0.40 0.07
CA ASN A 39 6.32 0.55 1.02
C ASN A 39 4.98 0.10 0.43
N LEU A 40 4.66 0.49 -0.81
CA LEU A 40 3.40 0.09 -1.45
C LEU A 40 3.40 -1.41 -1.79
N GLN A 41 4.55 -1.99 -2.15
CA GLN A 41 4.67 -3.43 -2.36
C GLN A 41 4.50 -4.23 -1.06
N GLN A 42 5.00 -3.72 0.06
CA GLN A 42 4.78 -4.32 1.37
C GLN A 42 3.30 -4.23 1.76
N ALA A 43 2.70 -3.04 1.69
CA ALA A 43 1.29 -2.84 2.02
C ALA A 43 0.35 -3.69 1.16
N MET A 44 0.65 -3.85 -0.14
CA MET A 44 -0.09 -4.77 -1.00
C MET A 44 0.06 -6.22 -0.58
N ARG A 45 1.27 -6.66 -0.19
CA ARG A 45 1.50 -8.03 0.28
C ARG A 45 0.75 -8.29 1.59
N GLU A 46 0.79 -7.37 2.54
CA GLU A 46 0.05 -7.47 3.80
C GLU A 46 -1.46 -7.50 3.55
N TRP A 47 -1.97 -6.59 2.72
CA TRP A 47 -3.38 -6.58 2.35
C TRP A 47 -3.79 -7.88 1.64
N ILE A 48 -2.95 -8.39 0.73
CA ILE A 48 -3.13 -9.70 0.13
C ILE A 48 -3.13 -10.75 1.24
N GLU A 49 -2.12 -10.89 2.10
CA GLU A 49 -2.09 -11.89 3.17
C GLU A 49 -3.31 -11.85 4.12
N GLU A 50 -3.79 -10.65 4.47
CA GLU A 50 -4.99 -10.46 5.29
C GLU A 50 -6.29 -10.86 4.56
N ASN A 51 -6.31 -10.79 3.23
CA ASN A 51 -7.49 -11.02 2.40
C ASN A 51 -7.38 -12.26 1.46
N THR A 52 -6.23 -12.94 1.42
CA THR A 52 -5.83 -14.01 0.48
C THR A 52 -5.56 -15.30 1.23
N ASP A 53 -6.40 -15.58 2.23
CA ASP A 53 -7.14 -16.84 2.33
C ASP A 53 -7.60 -17.00 3.79
N GLU A 54 -7.76 -18.21 4.30
CA GLU A 54 -6.83 -18.64 5.34
C GLU A 54 -6.81 -18.03 6.73
N ARG A 55 -7.08 -16.76 7.03
CA ARG A 55 -7.43 -16.41 8.42
C ARG A 55 -8.68 -17.17 8.81
N ASP A 56 -9.65 -17.25 7.90
CA ASP A 56 -10.89 -17.99 8.09
C ASP A 56 -10.72 -19.51 7.98
N ARG A 57 -9.80 -20.05 7.15
CA ARG A 57 -9.56 -21.51 7.12
C ARG A 57 -8.63 -22.02 8.23
N LEU A 58 -7.55 -21.31 8.58
CA LEU A 58 -6.65 -21.71 9.68
C LEU A 58 -7.35 -21.64 11.04
N MET A 59 -8.17 -20.61 11.27
CA MET A 59 -8.99 -20.54 12.47
C MET A 59 -10.00 -21.71 12.54
N ASN A 60 -10.62 -22.06 11.41
CA ASN A 60 -11.54 -23.21 11.32
C ASN A 60 -10.84 -24.58 11.42
N LEU A 61 -9.53 -24.68 11.16
CA LEU A 61 -8.75 -25.90 11.32
C LEU A 61 -8.23 -26.09 12.76
N VAL A 62 -7.81 -25.01 13.42
CA VAL A 62 -7.39 -25.04 14.84
C VAL A 62 -8.57 -25.32 15.78
N MET A 63 -9.79 -24.90 15.42
CA MET A 63 -11.00 -25.24 16.18
C MET A 63 -11.55 -26.65 15.89
N LYS A 64 -10.97 -27.40 14.95
CA LYS A 64 -11.42 -28.74 14.55
C LYS A 64 -10.64 -29.90 15.18
N TRP A 65 -9.73 -29.63 16.13
CA TRP A 65 -9.03 -30.65 16.91
C TRP A 65 -9.29 -30.48 18.40
#